data_AF-A0A016WSE4-F1
#
_entry.id   AF-A0A016WSE4-F1
#
_cell.length_a   1.000
_cell.length_b   1.000
_cell.length_c   1.000
_cell.angle_alpha   90.00
_cell.angle_beta   90.00
_cell.angle_gamma   90.00
#
_symmetry.space_group_name_H-M   'P 1'
#
loop_
_entity.id
_entity.type
_entity.pdbx_description
1 polymer ?
#
loop_
_entity_poly.entity_id
_entity_poly.type
_entity_poly.pdbx_seq_one_letter_code
_entity_poly.pdbx_strand_id
1 'polypeptide(L)'
;MLASSKSHLINVKRSEKKKKLRITSRVISVLADPEGKTETIPLEKRPSLIRNIVIMHKNKKWWIDPDVQFDTLALLFENYATKPILVDKNSVLLKRGVGLCRWEFKHSNVHVGRLLGRGAYGEVRKGTVIRKGGQIVNVAVKTVSFPSILDSEKKEARGAVDRIEQFNLIC
;
A
#
# COMPACT_ATOMS: atom_id res chain seq x y z
N MET A 1 59.03 -4.52 -50.14
CA MET A 1 58.74 -4.72 -48.71
C MET A 1 57.27 -4.41 -48.47
N LEU A 2 56.62 -5.29 -47.73
CA LEU A 2 55.17 -5.44 -47.63
C LEU A 2 54.52 -4.52 -46.57
N ALA A 3 53.32 -4.06 -46.93
CA ALA A 3 52.12 -3.86 -46.10
C ALA A 3 52.05 -2.73 -45.06
N SER A 4 51.26 -1.72 -45.43
CA SER A 4 50.45 -0.84 -44.58
C SER A 4 49.26 -1.58 -43.94
N SER A 5 48.99 -1.32 -42.65
CA SER A 5 47.68 -1.43 -41.98
C SER A 5 47.85 -1.20 -40.46
N LYS A 6 46.91 -0.73 -39.64
CA LYS A 6 45.59 -0.10 -39.74
C LYS A 6 45.24 0.27 -38.29
N SER A 7 45.10 1.55 -37.96
CA SER A 7 44.54 1.98 -36.65
C SER A 7 43.07 1.58 -36.56
N HIS A 8 42.72 0.69 -35.64
CA HIS A 8 41.34 0.30 -35.38
C HIS A 8 40.72 1.21 -34.32
N LEU A 9 39.82 2.11 -34.74
CA LEU A 9 38.92 2.83 -33.85
C LEU A 9 37.70 1.96 -33.57
N ILE A 10 37.54 1.49 -32.34
CA ILE A 10 36.35 0.75 -31.91
C ILE A 10 35.29 1.78 -31.49
N ASN A 11 34.34 2.05 -32.39
CA ASN A 11 33.19 2.89 -32.10
C ASN A 11 32.15 2.07 -31.31
N VAL A 12 32.16 2.19 -29.97
CA VAL A 12 31.13 1.57 -29.11
C VAL A 12 29.85 2.41 -29.22
N LYS A 13 28.95 2.01 -30.12
CA LYS A 13 27.56 2.52 -30.11
C LYS A 13 26.89 2.11 -28.80
N ARG A 14 26.77 3.06 -27.86
CA ARG A 14 25.95 2.92 -26.65
C ARG A 14 24.49 2.86 -27.08
N SER A 15 23.99 1.65 -27.28
CA SER A 15 22.57 1.37 -27.44
C SER A 15 21.83 1.91 -26.21
N GLU A 16 21.04 2.96 -26.39
CA GLU A 16 20.06 3.39 -25.40
C GLU A 16 19.05 2.25 -25.22
N LYS A 17 19.28 1.43 -24.19
CA LYS A 17 18.30 0.42 -23.76
C LYS A 17 17.03 1.16 -23.35
N LYS A 18 16.03 1.22 -24.25
CA LYS A 18 14.67 1.65 -23.93
C LYS A 18 14.22 0.86 -22.70
N LYS A 19 14.12 1.53 -21.54
CA LYS A 19 13.59 0.92 -20.32
C LYS A 19 12.16 0.48 -20.62
N LYS A 20 11.92 -0.84 -20.72
CA LYS A 20 10.58 -1.41 -20.87
C LYS A 20 9.75 -0.97 -19.66
N LEU A 21 8.79 -0.07 -19.86
CA LEU A 21 7.97 0.44 -18.75
C LEU A 21 7.17 -0.73 -18.14
N ARG A 22 7.41 -0.96 -16.85
CA ARG A 22 6.76 -2.02 -16.08
C ARG A 22 5.31 -1.64 -15.80
N ILE A 23 4.39 -2.56 -16.09
CA ILE A 23 3.00 -2.46 -15.64
C ILE A 23 2.96 -2.76 -14.14
N THR A 24 2.30 -1.90 -13.37
CA THR A 24 2.08 -2.10 -11.93
C THR A 24 0.60 -2.12 -11.64
N SER A 25 0.17 -2.97 -10.70
CA SER A 25 -1.20 -3.00 -10.20
C SER A 25 -1.26 -2.53 -8.75
N ARG A 26 -2.43 -2.02 -8.35
CA ARG A 26 -2.83 -1.72 -6.99
C ARG A 26 -4.22 -2.28 -6.75
N VAL A 27 -4.55 -2.62 -5.52
CA VAL A 27 -5.90 -3.08 -5.15
C VAL A 27 -6.54 -2.04 -4.25
N ILE A 28 -7.78 -1.69 -4.55
CA ILE A 28 -8.66 -0.98 -3.61
C ILE A 28 -9.72 -1.96 -3.12
N SER A 29 -9.99 -1.94 -1.82
CA SER A 29 -11.07 -2.73 -1.22
C SER A 29 -12.22 -1.79 -0.89
N VAL A 30 -13.41 -2.10 -1.38
CA VAL A 30 -14.62 -1.29 -1.23
C VAL A 30 -15.66 -2.10 -0.47
N LEU A 31 -16.28 -1.49 0.53
CA LEU A 31 -17.44 -2.08 1.18
C LEU A 31 -18.68 -1.78 0.32
N ALA A 32 -19.21 -2.81 -0.34
CA ALA A 32 -20.43 -2.70 -1.13
C ALA A 32 -21.64 -2.80 -0.19
N ASP A 33 -22.31 -1.67 0.02
CA ASP A 33 -23.48 -1.57 0.89
C ASP A 33 -24.75 -1.36 0.04
N PRO A 34 -25.49 -2.44 -0.28
CA PRO A 34 -26.69 -2.34 -1.10
C PRO A 34 -27.84 -1.63 -0.39
N GLU A 35 -27.85 -1.57 0.94
CA GLU A 35 -28.92 -0.96 1.73
C GLU A 35 -28.62 0.49 2.11
N GLY A 36 -27.39 0.97 1.90
CA GLY A 36 -26.96 2.31 2.27
C GLY A 36 -26.86 2.54 3.79
N LYS A 37 -26.84 1.47 4.59
CA LYS A 37 -26.79 1.52 6.06
C LYS A 37 -25.41 1.13 6.60
N THR A 38 -24.36 1.77 6.09
CA THR A 38 -22.96 1.36 6.29
C THR A 38 -22.57 1.24 7.78
N GLU A 39 -23.17 2.08 8.63
CA GLU A 39 -22.89 2.13 10.06
C GLU A 39 -23.52 0.98 10.85
N THR A 40 -24.66 0.43 10.38
CA THR A 40 -25.39 -0.62 11.09
C THR A 40 -25.02 -2.02 10.63
N ILE A 41 -24.13 -2.18 9.65
CA ILE A 41 -23.68 -3.50 9.17
C ILE A 41 -22.84 -4.17 10.27
N PRO A 42 -23.28 -5.32 10.81
CA PRO A 42 -22.52 -6.09 11.78
C PRO A 42 -21.13 -6.45 11.25
N LEU A 43 -20.09 -6.38 12.09
CA LEU A 43 -18.70 -6.63 11.69
C LEU A 43 -18.51 -7.98 10.99
N GLU A 44 -19.23 -9.01 11.45
CA GLU A 44 -19.18 -10.38 10.91
C GLU A 44 -19.67 -10.47 9.46
N LYS A 45 -20.58 -9.58 9.05
CA LYS A 45 -21.13 -9.53 7.68
C LYS A 45 -20.29 -8.67 6.72
N ARG A 46 -19.40 -7.82 7.24
CA ARG A 46 -18.60 -6.92 6.39
C ARG A 46 -17.67 -7.66 5.41
N PRO A 47 -16.98 -8.77 5.79
CA PRO A 47 -16.10 -9.48 4.86
C PRO A 47 -16.78 -9.95 3.57
N SER A 48 -18.03 -10.43 3.65
CA SER A 48 -18.79 -10.89 2.46
C SER A 48 -19.28 -9.74 1.58
N LEU A 49 -19.22 -8.50 2.06
CA LEU A 49 -19.59 -7.28 1.35
C LEU A 49 -18.37 -6.52 0.80
N ILE A 50 -17.16 -6.91 1.18
CA ILE A 50 -15.95 -6.31 0.62
C ILE A 50 -15.75 -6.80 -0.82
N ARG A 51 -15.46 -5.87 -1.72
CA ARG A 51 -15.11 -6.12 -3.12
C ARG A 51 -13.73 -5.55 -3.39
N ASN A 52 -12.88 -6.32 -4.06
CA ASN A 52 -11.53 -5.92 -4.40
C ASN A 52 -11.48 -5.52 -5.87
N ILE A 53 -11.04 -4.30 -6.14
CA ILE A 53 -10.94 -3.74 -7.49
C ILE A 53 -9.47 -3.48 -7.79
N VAL A 54 -9.02 -3.96 -8.95
CA VAL A 54 -7.62 -3.80 -9.39
C VAL A 54 -7.50 -2.53 -10.22
N ILE A 55 -6.65 -1.62 -9.78
CA ILE A 55 -6.23 -0.45 -10.53
C ILE A 55 -4.89 -0.75 -11.19
N MET A 56 -4.86 -0.64 -12.51
CA MET A 56 -3.69 -0.83 -13.34
C MET A 56 -2.99 0.49 -13.60
N HIS A 57 -1.67 0.45 -13.75
CA HIS A 57 -0.84 1.61 -14.05
C HIS A 57 0.30 1.28 -15.00
N LYS A 58 0.42 2.08 -16.06
CA LYS A 58 1.47 2.01 -17.09
C LYS A 58 1.56 3.35 -17.79
N ASN A 59 2.77 3.75 -18.19
CA ASN A 59 2.98 4.96 -18.99
C ASN A 59 2.32 6.23 -18.38
N LYS A 60 2.34 6.36 -17.03
CA LYS A 60 1.69 7.45 -16.27
C LYS A 60 0.15 7.50 -16.39
N LYS A 61 -0.46 6.45 -16.95
CA LYS A 61 -1.91 6.29 -17.04
C LYS A 61 -2.40 5.27 -16.03
N TRP A 62 -3.54 5.56 -15.42
CA TRP A 62 -4.23 4.73 -14.43
C TRP A 62 -5.57 4.28 -15.01
N TRP A 63 -5.95 3.03 -14.80
CA TRP A 63 -7.24 2.53 -15.27
C TRP A 63 -7.74 1.34 -14.46
N ILE A 64 -9.05 1.12 -14.52
CA ILE A 64 -9.70 -0.12 -14.09
C ILE A 64 -10.18 -0.84 -15.34
N ASP A 65 -10.91 -0.11 -16.19
CA ASP A 65 -11.26 -0.50 -17.55
C ASP A 65 -10.20 0.03 -18.55
N PRO A 66 -9.56 -0.81 -19.37
CA PRO A 66 -8.57 -0.37 -20.37
C PRO A 66 -9.06 0.73 -21.32
N ASP A 67 -10.36 0.82 -21.58
CA ASP A 67 -10.97 1.80 -22.48
C ASP A 67 -11.05 3.20 -21.86
N VAL A 68 -10.95 3.30 -20.53
CA VAL A 68 -11.05 4.58 -19.80
C VAL A 68 -9.80 4.79 -18.94
N GLN A 69 -8.90 5.66 -19.41
CA GLN A 69 -7.61 5.91 -18.79
C GLN A 69 -7.46 7.33 -18.26
N PHE A 70 -6.78 7.48 -17.12
CA PHE A 70 -6.63 8.75 -16.41
C PHE A 70 -5.16 9.10 -16.17
N ASP A 71 -4.83 10.39 -16.16
CA ASP A 71 -3.48 10.87 -15.86
C ASP A 71 -3.14 10.84 -14.36
N THR A 72 -4.16 10.92 -13.50
CA THR A 72 -3.99 10.92 -12.05
C THR A 72 -5.00 9.97 -11.40
N LEU A 73 -4.65 9.46 -10.22
CA LEU A 73 -5.58 8.68 -9.39
C LEU A 73 -6.79 9.51 -8.95
N ALA A 74 -6.63 10.83 -8.75
CA ALA A 74 -7.73 11.71 -8.39
C ALA A 74 -8.82 11.72 -9.47
N LEU A 75 -8.43 11.92 -10.73
CA LEU A 75 -9.37 11.88 -11.87
C LEU A 75 -10.05 10.51 -12.02
N LEU A 76 -9.31 9.43 -11.78
CA LEU A 76 -9.88 8.08 -11.76
C LEU A 76 -10.98 7.98 -10.68
N PHE A 77 -10.69 8.42 -9.46
CA PHE A 77 -11.66 8.37 -8.36
C PHE A 77 -12.86 9.29 -8.59
N GLU A 78 -12.66 10.49 -9.14
CA GLU A 78 -13.75 11.41 -9.48
C GLU A 78 -14.70 10.82 -10.53
N ASN A 79 -14.16 10.16 -11.57
CA ASN A 79 -15.00 9.49 -12.57
C ASN A 79 -15.84 8.36 -11.94
N TYR A 80 -15.22 7.51 -11.11
CA TYR A 80 -15.91 6.38 -10.48
C TYR A 80 -16.69 6.75 -9.20
N ALA A 81 -16.71 8.02 -8.81
CA ALA A 81 -17.65 8.55 -7.83
C ALA A 81 -19.06 8.72 -8.43
N THR A 82 -19.15 8.92 -9.75
CA THR A 82 -20.41 9.12 -10.48
C THR A 82 -20.77 7.95 -11.39
N LYS A 83 -19.76 7.27 -11.96
CA LYS A 83 -19.95 6.12 -12.84
C LYS A 83 -19.70 4.81 -12.10
N PRO A 84 -20.64 3.87 -12.12
CA PRO A 84 -20.47 2.61 -11.41
C PRO A 84 -19.41 1.71 -12.06
N ILE A 85 -18.70 0.98 -11.20
CA ILE A 85 -17.80 -0.10 -11.59
C ILE A 85 -18.59 -1.41 -11.44
N LEU A 86 -18.60 -2.24 -12.48
CA LEU A 86 -19.19 -3.58 -12.42
C LEU A 86 -18.17 -4.57 -11.84
N VAL A 87 -18.47 -5.16 -10.69
CA VAL A 87 -17.63 -6.14 -10.00
C VAL A 87 -18.49 -7.31 -9.58
N ASP A 88 -18.23 -8.51 -10.11
CA ASP A 88 -18.96 -9.75 -9.77
C ASP A 88 -20.49 -9.61 -9.83
N LYS A 89 -20.99 -8.94 -10.88
CA LYS A 89 -22.41 -8.61 -11.12
C LYS A 89 -23.00 -7.53 -10.20
N ASN A 90 -22.20 -6.95 -9.31
CA ASN A 90 -22.60 -5.81 -8.48
C ASN A 90 -22.10 -4.50 -9.08
N SER A 91 -22.94 -3.48 -9.03
CA SER A 91 -22.59 -2.09 -9.36
C SER A 91 -22.05 -1.39 -8.12
N VAL A 92 -20.83 -0.86 -8.19
CA VAL A 92 -20.16 -0.21 -7.07
C VAL A 92 -19.78 1.23 -7.43
N LEU A 93 -20.14 2.18 -6.57
CA LEU A 93 -19.73 3.59 -6.67
C LEU A 93 -18.75 3.94 -5.55
N LEU A 94 -17.73 4.72 -5.88
CA LEU A 94 -16.73 5.17 -4.91
C LEU A 94 -17.22 6.44 -4.21
N LYS A 95 -17.90 6.30 -3.08
CA LYS A 95 -18.49 7.44 -2.35
C LYS A 95 -17.53 8.13 -1.38
N ARG A 96 -16.78 7.36 -0.59
CA ARG A 96 -15.98 7.88 0.52
C ARG A 96 -14.66 7.13 0.67
N GLY A 97 -13.56 7.88 0.71
CA GLY A 97 -12.25 7.34 1.08
C GLY A 97 -12.14 7.12 2.59
N VAL A 98 -11.51 6.01 3.00
CA VAL A 98 -11.15 5.77 4.40
C VAL A 98 -9.77 6.35 4.64
N GLY A 99 -9.71 7.40 5.46
CA GLY A 99 -8.44 8.04 5.84
C GLY A 99 -7.68 7.24 6.89
N LEU A 100 -6.42 7.60 7.09
CA LEU A 100 -5.59 7.00 8.15
C LEU A 100 -6.14 7.37 9.52
N CYS A 101 -6.17 6.38 10.41
CA CYS A 101 -6.55 6.57 11.80
C CYS A 101 -5.48 7.32 12.60
N ARG A 102 -5.82 7.81 13.80
CA ARG A 102 -4.92 8.63 14.63
C ARG A 102 -3.65 7.89 15.09
N TRP A 103 -3.71 6.56 15.13
CA TRP A 103 -2.62 5.66 15.53
C TRP A 103 -1.74 5.21 14.36
N GLU A 104 -2.13 5.50 13.12
CA GLU A 104 -1.34 5.15 11.94
C GLU A 104 -0.31 6.24 11.63
N PHE A 105 0.96 5.83 11.56
CA PHE A 105 2.07 6.73 11.25
C PHE A 105 2.65 6.42 9.88
N LYS A 106 2.97 7.47 9.12
CA LYS A 106 3.78 7.33 7.91
C LYS A 106 5.16 6.81 8.30
N HIS A 107 5.71 5.89 7.52
CA HIS A 107 7.07 5.38 7.73
C HIS A 107 8.12 6.51 7.77
N SER A 108 7.93 7.57 6.97
CA SER A 108 8.80 8.76 6.98
C SER A 108 8.84 9.50 8.33
N ASN A 109 7.82 9.32 9.17
CA ASN A 109 7.72 9.96 10.48
C ASN A 109 8.27 9.08 11.60
N VAL A 110 8.72 7.86 11.29
CA VAL A 110 9.23 6.90 12.27
C VAL A 110 10.72 6.70 12.02
N HIS A 111 11.54 6.98 13.04
CA HIS A 111 12.96 6.68 13.02
C HIS A 111 13.23 5.45 13.88
N VAL A 112 13.86 4.44 13.29
CA VAL A 112 14.19 3.17 13.96
C VAL A 112 15.68 3.16 14.28
N GLY A 113 16.00 3.02 15.56
CA GLY A 113 17.36 3.04 16.08
C GLY A 113 17.86 1.66 16.54
N ARG A 114 18.65 1.68 17.62
CA ARG A 114 19.34 0.50 18.14
C ARG A 114 18.39 -0.57 18.68
N LEU A 115 18.82 -1.83 18.61
CA LEU A 115 18.12 -2.96 19.22
C LEU A 115 18.01 -2.78 20.75
N LEU A 116 16.82 -3.00 21.29
CA LEU A 116 16.56 -3.05 22.73
C LEU A 116 16.37 -4.49 23.22
N GLY A 117 15.80 -5.35 22.39
CA GLY A 117 15.60 -6.76 22.72
C GLY A 117 14.94 -7.54 21.58
N ARG A 118 14.74 -8.84 21.80
CA ARG A 118 13.99 -9.72 20.87
C ARG A 118 12.87 -10.38 21.66
N GLY A 119 11.68 -10.39 21.06
CA GLY A 119 10.52 -11.11 21.58
C GLY A 119 10.07 -12.20 20.61
N ALA A 120 9.00 -12.92 20.97
CA ALA A 120 8.48 -14.05 20.19
C ALA A 120 8.13 -13.71 18.72
N TYR A 121 7.77 -12.46 18.44
CA TYR A 121 7.34 -12.01 17.11
C TYR A 121 8.39 -11.16 16.37
N GLY A 122 9.62 -11.07 16.89
CA GLY A 122 10.70 -10.31 16.26
C GLY A 122 11.40 -9.33 17.19
N GLU A 123 12.04 -8.32 16.61
CA GLU A 123 12.91 -7.42 17.33
C GLU A 123 12.16 -6.20 17.90
N VAL A 124 12.61 -5.71 19.05
CA VAL A 124 12.18 -4.45 19.64
C VAL A 124 13.37 -3.51 19.61
N ARG A 125 13.19 -2.33 19.00
CA ARG A 125 14.25 -1.33 18.80
C ARG A 125 13.82 -0.01 19.41
N LYS A 126 14.79 0.79 19.87
CA LYS A 126 14.52 2.17 20.30
C LYS A 126 14.22 2.98 19.05
N GLY A 127 13.25 3.88 19.10
CA GLY A 127 12.95 4.76 17.98
C GLY A 127 12.39 6.10 18.43
N THR A 128 12.11 6.94 17.45
CA THR A 128 11.35 8.18 17.65
C THR A 128 10.23 8.26 16.63
N VAL A 129 9.14 8.93 17.00
CA VAL A 129 8.02 9.21 16.08
C VAL A 129 7.72 10.70 16.09
N ILE A 130 7.50 11.26 14.90
CA ILE A 130 7.00 12.62 14.70
C ILE A 130 5.47 12.57 14.71
N ARG A 131 4.86 13.08 15.77
CA ARG A 131 3.40 13.15 15.94
C ARG A 131 2.80 14.29 15.10
N LYS A 132 1.47 14.29 14.98
CA LYS A 132 0.72 15.44 14.43
C LYS A 132 1.06 16.67 15.26
N GLY A 133 1.50 17.75 14.61
CA GLY A 133 2.02 18.96 15.28
C GLY A 133 3.56 19.03 15.40
N GLY A 134 4.28 18.03 14.90
CA GLY A 134 5.75 18.07 14.82
C GLY A 134 6.48 17.63 16.10
N GLN A 135 5.75 17.30 17.17
CA GLN A 135 6.34 16.79 18.41
C GLN A 135 7.05 15.45 18.17
N ILE A 136 8.30 15.36 18.62
CA ILE A 136 9.11 14.13 18.56
C ILE A 136 8.99 13.39 19.89
N VAL A 137 8.62 12.12 19.83
CA VAL A 137 8.46 11.27 21.03
C VAL A 137 9.32 10.02 20.91
N ASN A 138 10.03 9.69 22.00
CA ASN A 138 10.78 8.43 22.11
C ASN A 138 9.81 7.25 22.25
N VAL A 139 10.03 6.20 21.46
CA VAL A 139 9.16 5.03 21.40
C VAL A 139 9.97 3.74 21.35
N ALA A 140 9.33 2.62 21.68
CA ALA A 140 9.80 1.29 21.30
C ALA A 140 9.13 0.90 19.97
N VAL A 141 9.92 0.49 18.99
CA VAL A 141 9.46 0.00 17.69
C VAL A 141 9.60 -1.50 17.67
N LYS A 142 8.47 -2.21 17.67
CA LYS A 142 8.44 -3.66 17.48
C LYS A 142 8.40 -3.96 15.99
N THR A 143 9.47 -4.53 15.46
CA THR A 143 9.56 -5.00 14.08
C THR A 143 9.20 -6.47 14.04
N VAL A 144 8.29 -6.84 13.14
CA VAL A 144 7.91 -8.23 12.92
C VAL A 144 8.72 -8.76 11.74
N SER A 145 9.60 -9.72 12.01
CA SER A 145 10.36 -10.42 10.98
C SER A 145 9.63 -11.72 10.68
N PHE A 146 9.12 -11.87 9.46
CA PHE A 146 8.45 -13.08 9.04
C PHE A 146 9.39 -13.93 8.17
N PRO A 147 10.10 -14.93 8.71
CA PRO A 147 10.60 -16.02 7.87
C PRO A 147 9.40 -16.90 7.50
N SER A 148 8.89 -16.81 6.27
CA SER A 148 7.95 -17.79 5.67
C SER A 148 6.95 -18.47 6.62
N ILE A 149 6.21 -17.70 7.43
CA ILE A 149 5.22 -18.21 8.38
C ILE A 149 3.83 -18.16 7.74
N LEU A 150 3.06 -19.23 7.97
CA LEU A 150 1.69 -19.44 7.50
C LEU A 150 0.73 -18.32 7.96
N ASP A 151 -0.33 -18.10 7.20
CA ASP A 151 -1.24 -16.95 7.35
C ASP A 151 -1.96 -16.83 8.72
N SER A 152 -1.94 -17.88 9.55
CA SER A 152 -2.53 -17.92 10.89
C SER A 152 -1.83 -16.99 11.89
N GLU A 153 -0.50 -16.96 11.92
CA GLU A 153 0.26 -16.17 12.92
C GLU A 153 0.28 -14.66 12.58
N LYS A 154 -0.01 -14.29 11.33
CA LYS A 154 -0.15 -12.88 10.90
C LYS A 154 -1.36 -12.19 11.56
N LYS A 155 -2.44 -12.93 11.83
CA LYS A 155 -3.65 -12.40 12.47
C LYS A 155 -3.40 -12.06 13.94
N GLU A 156 -2.59 -12.86 14.62
CA GLU A 156 -2.28 -12.67 16.04
C GLU A 156 -1.38 -11.45 16.29
N ALA A 157 -0.40 -11.21 15.42
CA ALA A 157 0.44 -10.01 15.47
C ALA A 157 -0.37 -8.72 15.27
N ARG A 158 -1.37 -8.74 14.37
CA ARG A 158 -2.34 -7.64 14.23
C ARG A 158 -3.23 -7.50 15.46
N GLY A 159 -3.73 -8.61 15.99
CA GLY A 159 -4.49 -8.60 17.25
C GLY A 159 -3.71 -8.03 18.44
N ALA A 160 -2.37 -8.14 18.46
CA ALA A 160 -1.55 -7.47 19.47
C ALA A 160 -1.54 -5.94 19.31
N VAL A 161 -1.58 -5.41 18.08
CA VAL A 161 -1.75 -3.97 17.82
C VAL A 161 -3.13 -3.52 18.30
N ASP A 162 -4.18 -4.26 17.93
CA ASP A 162 -5.56 -3.95 18.33
C ASP A 162 -5.75 -4.01 19.86
N ARG A 163 -5.06 -4.92 20.56
CA ARG A 163 -5.08 -5.01 22.03
C ARG A 163 -4.34 -3.85 22.72
N ILE A 164 -3.23 -3.38 22.15
CA ILE A 164 -2.52 -2.20 22.66
C ILE A 164 -3.40 -0.93 22.52
N GLU A 165 -4.31 -0.89 21.54
CA GLU A 165 -5.30 0.18 21.41
C GLU A 165 -6.39 0.13 22.48
N GLN A 166 -6.92 -1.06 22.82
CA GLN A 166 -7.89 -1.19 23.92
C GLN A 166 -7.34 -0.67 25.25
N PHE A 167 -6.07 -0.93 25.56
CA PHE A 167 -5.44 -0.41 26.78
C PHE A 167 -5.24 1.11 26.78
N ASN A 168 -5.10 1.76 25.62
CA ASN A 168 -5.00 3.22 25.53
C ASN A 168 -6.37 3.94 25.46
N LEU A 169 -7.47 3.20 25.31
CA LEU A 169 -8.85 3.73 25.39
C LEU A 169 -9.47 3.61 26.79
N ILE A 170 -8.87 2.82 27.68
CA ILE A 170 -9.34 2.56 29.04
C ILE A 170 -8.61 3.43 30.09
N CYS A 171 -7.56 4.15 29.69
CA CYS A 171 -6.84 5.12 30.54
C CYS A 171 -7.24 6.55 30.22
#